data_AF-A0A7C5TBX1-F1
#
_entry.id   AF-A0A7C5TBX1-F1
#
_cell.length_a   1.000
_cell.length_b   1.000
_cell.length_c   1.000
_cell.angle_alpha   90.00
_cell.angle_beta   90.00
_cell.angle_gamma   90.00
#
_symmetry.space_group_name_H-M   'P 1'
#
loop_
_entity.id
_entity.type
_entity.pdbx_description
1 polymer ?
#
loop_
_entity_poly.entity_id
_entity_poly.type
_entity_poly.pdbx_seq_one_letter_code
_entity_poly.pdbx_strand_id
1 'polypeptide(L)' 'MPFGVSHHHRQFWGTVHVSPETFKNYLKEICLALNYYGMRKIVIVNGHSGNLCDFSSIRILYVW' A
#
# COMPACT_ATOMS: atom_id res chain seq x y z
N MET A 1 -5.76 4.96 -4.02
CA MET A 1 -4.38 5.27 -4.47
C MET A 1 -4.36 5.16 -5.99
N PRO A 2 -4.23 6.30 -6.72
CA PRO A 2 -4.31 6.29 -8.18
C PRO A 2 -3.09 5.63 -8.86
N PHE A 3 -1.95 5.58 -8.17
CA PHE A 3 -0.73 4.92 -8.66
C PHE A 3 -0.23 3.91 -7.63
N GLY A 4 0.33 2.81 -8.12
CA GLY A 4 0.85 1.70 -7.32
C GLY A 4 2.20 1.22 -7.82
N VAL A 5 2.57 0.00 -7.42
CA VAL A 5 3.83 -0.63 -7.79
C VAL A 5 3.67 -1.36 -9.12
N SER A 6 4.12 -0.73 -10.21
CA SER A 6 4.01 -1.27 -11.57
C SER A 6 5.25 -0.99 -12.43
N HIS A 7 6.44 -0.87 -11.81
CA HIS A 7 7.72 -0.66 -12.52
C HIS A 7 7.99 -1.69 -13.63
N HIS A 8 7.55 -2.94 -13.44
CA HIS A 8 7.67 -4.02 -14.43
C HIS A 8 6.82 -3.78 -15.70
N HIS A 9 5.91 -2.82 -15.68
CA HIS A 9 5.12 -2.37 -16.84
C HIS A 9 5.67 -1.09 -17.49
N ARG A 10 6.83 -0.57 -17.06
CA ARG A 10 7.37 0.72 -17.53
C ARG A 10 7.60 0.84 -19.04
N GLN A 11 7.70 -0.28 -19.76
CA GLN A 11 7.78 -0.28 -21.23
C GLN A 11 6.48 0.13 -21.93
N PHE A 12 5.33 0.05 -21.26
CA PHE A 12 4.04 0.42 -21.83
C PHE A 12 3.76 1.91 -21.62
N TRP A 13 3.51 2.63 -22.71
CA TRP A 13 3.26 4.07 -22.69
C TRP A 13 2.05 4.40 -21.82
N GLY A 14 2.17 5.46 -21.00
CA GLY A 14 1.16 5.86 -20.03
C GLY A 14 1.26 5.16 -18.67
N THR A 15 2.18 4.20 -18.49
CA THR A 15 2.43 3.60 -17.17
C THR A 15 3.06 4.62 -16.23
N VAL A 16 2.29 5.03 -15.22
CA VAL A 16 2.78 5.80 -14.07
C VAL A 16 2.83 4.86 -12.86
N HIS A 17 3.97 4.86 -12.16
CA HIS A 17 4.22 3.97 -11.03
C HIS A 17 4.98 4.68 -9.92
N VAL A 18 4.85 4.14 -8.71
CA VAL A 18 5.66 4.53 -7.54
C VAL A 18 6.61 3.40 -7.16
N SER A 19 7.64 3.73 -6.37
CA SER A 19 8.51 2.71 -5.79
C SER A 19 7.74 1.88 -4.75
N PRO A 20 8.15 0.62 -4.48
CA PRO A 20 7.58 -0.18 -3.40
C PRO A 20 7.64 0.54 -2.04
N GLU A 21 8.76 1.19 -1.73
CA GLU A 21 8.94 1.90 -0.46
C GLU A 21 7.95 3.07 -0.29
N THR A 22 7.72 3.86 -1.34
CA THR A 22 6.74 4.95 -1.30
C THR A 22 5.33 4.40 -1.10
N PHE A 23 4.97 3.31 -1.77
CA PHE A 23 3.66 2.67 -1.62
C PHE A 23 3.44 2.18 -0.19
N LYS A 24 4.43 1.49 0.39
CA LYS A 24 4.41 1.02 1.79
C LYS A 24 4.26 2.16 2.79
N ASN A 25 5.08 3.20 2.65
CA ASN A 25 5.08 4.32 3.58
C ASN A 25 3.75 5.08 3.55
N TYR A 26 3.18 5.28 2.36
CA TYR A 26 1.86 5.89 2.22
C TYR A 26 0.76 5.07 2.93
N LEU A 27 0.74 3.75 2.75
CA LEU A 27 -0.22 2.88 3.44
C LEU A 27 0.00 2.89 4.97
N LYS A 28 1.25 2.91 5.43
CA LYS A 28 1.60 2.99 6.84
C LYS A 28 1.09 4.28 7.47
N GLU A 29 1.32 5.42 6.83
CA GLU A 29 0.86 6.73 7.32
C GLU A 29 -0.68 6.78 7.43
N ILE A 30 -1.40 6.24 6.44
CA ILE A 30 -2.87 6.12 6.52
C ILE A 30 -3.29 5.26 7.70
N CYS A 31 -2.67 4.09 7.89
CA CYS A 31 -3.00 3.20 9.01
C CYS A 31 -2.72 3.85 10.36
N LEU A 32 -1.61 4.59 10.49
CA LEU A 32 -1.27 5.34 11.70
C LEU A 32 -2.28 6.47 11.98
N ALA A 33 -2.70 7.20 10.95
CA ALA A 33 -3.72 8.24 11.07
C ALA A 33 -5.08 7.65 11.50
N LEU A 34 -5.48 6.51 10.95
CA LEU A 34 -6.71 5.81 11.37
C LEU A 34 -6.60 5.30 12.81
N ASN A 35 -5.44 4.77 13.20
CA ASN A 35 -5.19 4.33 14.56
C ASN A 35 -5.26 5.46 15.58
N TYR A 36 -4.80 6.66 15.22
CA TYR A 36 -4.92 7.85 16.07
C TYR A 36 -6.38 8.11 16.49
N TYR A 37 -7.35 7.82 15.62
CA TYR A 37 -8.79 7.91 15.92
C TYR A 37 -9.39 6.64 16.54
N GLY A 38 -8.57 5.66 16.96
CA GLY A 38 -9.02 4.43 17.62
C GLY A 38 -9.55 3.34 16.69
N MET A 39 -9.38 3.47 15.36
CA MET A 39 -9.79 2.44 14.41
C MET A 39 -8.92 1.18 14.58
N ARG A 40 -9.55 0.04 14.90
CA ARG A 40 -8.84 -1.23 15.12
C ARG A 40 -8.97 -2.25 13.99
N LYS A 41 -9.87 -2.01 13.04
CA LYS A 41 -10.14 -2.90 11.91
C LYS A 41 -10.00 -2.10 10.62
N ILE A 42 -8.97 -2.39 9.86
CA ILE A 42 -8.66 -1.70 8.60
C ILE A 42 -8.60 -2.76 7.50
N VAL A 43 -9.38 -2.57 6.44
CA VAL A 43 -9.38 -3.44 5.26
C VAL A 43 -8.79 -2.65 4.10
N ILE A 44 -7.73 -3.17 3.50
CA ILE A 44 -7.14 -2.60 2.28
C ILE A 44 -7.56 -3.47 1.10
N VAL A 45 -8.31 -2.89 0.16
CA VAL A 45 -8.72 -3.57 -1.07
C VAL A 45 -7.68 -3.28 -2.15
N ASN A 46 -6.98 -4.33 -2.60
CA ASN A 46 -5.98 -4.21 -3.64
C ASN A 46 -6.57 -4.54 -5.02
N GLY A 47 -6.53 -3.59 -5.96
CA GLY A 47 -6.95 -3.78 -7.35
C GLY A 47 -5.83 -4.09 -8.34
N HIS A 48 -4.56 -4.09 -7.91
CA HIS A 48 -3.42 -4.28 -8.80
C HIS A 48 -2.43 -5.31 -8.23
N SER A 49 -2.15 -6.38 -8.99
CA SER A 49 -1.31 -7.48 -8.54
C SER A 49 0.11 -7.06 -8.16
N GLY A 50 0.68 -6.05 -8.82
CA GLY A 50 2.01 -5.52 -8.54
C GLY A 50 2.19 -5.00 -7.10
N ASN A 51 1.12 -4.67 -6.39
CA ASN A 51 1.16 -4.23 -5.00
C ASN A 51 1.31 -5.40 -4.00
N LEU A 52 1.07 -6.67 -4.40
CA LEU A 52 1.05 -7.85 -3.52
C LEU A 52 2.38 -8.14 -2.83
N CYS A 53 3.51 -7.92 -3.51
CA CYS A 53 4.83 -8.15 -2.90
C CYS A 53 5.07 -7.28 -1.67
N ASP A 54 4.42 -6.12 -1.58
CA ASP A 54 4.59 -5.15 -0.50
C ASP A 54 3.57 -5.34 0.65
N PHE A 55 2.40 -5.91 0.34
CA PHE A 55 1.38 -6.24 1.34
C PHE A 55 1.83 -7.28 2.37
N SER A 56 2.82 -8.12 2.04
CA SER A 56 3.36 -9.12 2.98
C SER A 56 3.90 -8.49 4.28
N SER A 57 4.21 -7.20 4.26
CA SER A 57 4.77 -6.46 5.39
C SER A 57 3.76 -5.57 6.12
N ILE A 58 2.53 -5.42 5.62
CA ILE A 58 1.43 -4.72 6.33
C ILE A 58 0.64 -5.76 7.12
N ARG A 59 1.35 -6.35 8.07
CA ARG A 59 0.72 -7.02 9.20
C ARG A 59 0.41 -5.88 10.16
N ILE A 60 -0.85 -5.42 10.20
CA ILE A 60 -1.31 -4.56 11.30
C ILE A 60 -1.24 -5.43 12.55
N LEU A 61 -0.05 -5.44 13.15
CA LEU A 61 0.24 -5.98 14.46
C LEU A 61 -0.46 -5.06 15.46
N TYR A 62 -1.74 -5.31 15.71
CA TYR A 62 -2.28 -5.07 17.05
C TYR A 62 -2.24 -6.41 17.76
N VAL A 63 -1.16 -6.63 18.50
CA VAL A 63 -1.16 -7.53 19.64
C VAL A 63 -1.44 -6.62 20.84
N TRP A 64 -2.51 -6.90 21.58
CA TRP A 64 -2.48 -6.66 23.01
C TRP A 64 -1.45 -7.62 23.60
#